data_AF-A0A972MGL5-F1
#
_entry.id   AF-A0A972MGL5-F1
#
_cell.length_a   1.000
_cell.length_b   1.000
_cell.length_c   1.000
_cell.angle_alpha   90.00
_cell.angle_beta   90.00
_cell.angle_gamma   90.00
#
_symmetry.space_group_name_H-M   'P 1'
#
loop_
_entity.id
_entity.type
_entity.pdbx_description
1 polymer ?
#
loop_
_entity_poly.entity_id
_entity_poly.type
_entity_poly.pdbx_seq_one_letter_code
_entity_poly.pdbx_strand_id
1 'polypeptide(L)'
;MPLPYDVVKAIEEAVPDREKAEKVIRAIEEGLGAVREEAKAQKEVVKAELKEELTKELVTKADLEAAVARLEAKVEARFVRLEIWLKVLAGIMLAGFTLFNPGFHKVVKIIITSIGA
;
A
#
# COMPACT_ATOMS: atom_id res chain seq x y z
N MET A 1 -6.33 8.03 7.72
CA MET A 1 -7.10 8.62 6.61
C MET A 1 -8.17 7.61 6.25
N PRO A 2 -9.43 8.02 6.03
CA PRO A 2 -10.47 7.08 5.71
C PRO A 2 -10.20 6.34 4.40
N LEU A 3 -10.49 5.04 4.35
CA LEU A 3 -10.42 4.25 3.12
C LEU A 3 -11.42 4.78 2.07
N PRO A 4 -11.14 4.63 0.76
CA PRO A 4 -12.11 4.93 -0.29
C PRO A 4 -13.40 4.12 -0.10
N TYR A 5 -14.54 4.75 -0.39
CA TYR A 5 -15.87 4.16 -0.18
C TYR A 5 -16.00 2.77 -0.82
N ASP A 6 -15.48 2.59 -2.04
CA ASP A 6 -15.54 1.32 -2.77
C ASP A 6 -14.79 0.19 -2.05
N VAL A 7 -13.69 0.52 -1.37
CA VAL A 7 -12.88 -0.43 -0.59
C VAL A 7 -13.59 -0.78 0.72
N VAL A 8 -14.16 0.21 1.39
CA VAL A 8 -14.96 0.01 2.61
C VAL A 8 -16.14 -0.91 2.32
N LYS A 9 -16.90 -0.61 1.27
CA LYS A 9 -18.06 -1.39 0.85
C LYS A 9 -17.68 -2.84 0.49
N ALA A 10 -16.56 -3.04 -0.21
CA ALA A 10 -16.07 -4.38 -0.52
C ALA A 10 -15.70 -5.19 0.73
N ILE A 11 -15.15 -4.55 1.76
CA ILE A 11 -14.81 -5.20 3.04
C ILE A 11 -16.09 -5.54 3.83
N GLU A 12 -17.07 -4.63 3.88
CA GLU A 12 -18.36 -4.86 4.55
C GLU A 12 -19.17 -6.00 3.89
N GLU A 13 -19.09 -6.14 2.57
CA GLU A 13 -19.75 -7.23 1.83
C GLU A 13 -19.00 -8.58 1.99
N ALA A 14 -17.67 -8.54 2.12
CA ALA A 14 -16.85 -9.74 2.24
C ALA A 14 -16.78 -10.30 3.68
N VAL A 15 -16.92 -9.44 4.69
CA VAL A 15 -16.81 -9.82 6.10
C VAL A 15 -18.21 -10.07 6.68
N PRO A 16 -18.51 -11.29 7.18
CA PRO A 16 -19.87 -11.64 7.60
C PRO A 16 -20.41 -10.87 8.82
N ASP A 17 -19.50 -10.27 9.60
CA ASP A 17 -19.80 -9.66 10.88
C ASP A 17 -19.37 -8.20 10.86
N ARG A 18 -20.32 -7.29 11.07
CA ARG A 18 -20.11 -5.83 11.02
C ARG A 18 -19.00 -5.39 11.96
N GLU A 19 -18.93 -6.00 13.14
CA GLU A 19 -17.92 -5.64 14.16
C GLU A 19 -16.51 -6.07 13.72
N LYS A 20 -16.41 -7.17 12.96
CA LYS A 20 -15.13 -7.62 12.38
C LYS A 20 -14.75 -6.78 11.16
N ALA A 21 -15.71 -6.38 10.34
CA ALA A 21 -15.48 -5.51 9.19
C ALA A 21 -14.90 -4.16 9.64
N GLU A 22 -15.47 -3.54 10.68
CA GLU A 22 -14.97 -2.30 11.27
C GLU A 22 -13.54 -2.45 11.82
N LYS A 23 -13.23 -3.54 12.52
CA LYS A 23 -11.87 -3.82 13.02
C LYS A 23 -10.86 -3.94 11.88
N VAL A 24 -11.25 -4.58 10.78
CA VAL A 24 -10.40 -4.73 9.58
C VAL A 24 -10.16 -3.39 8.90
N ILE A 25 -11.22 -2.60 8.68
CA ILE A 25 -11.14 -1.25 8.09
C ILE A 25 -10.18 -0.40 8.92
N ARG A 26 -10.37 -0.37 10.24
CA ARG A 26 -9.56 0.44 11.14
C ARG A 26 -8.09 0.02 11.16
N ALA A 27 -7.80 -1.28 11.17
CA ALA A 27 -6.42 -1.77 11.10
C ALA A 27 -5.71 -1.38 9.79
N ILE A 28 -6.44 -1.39 8.67
CA ILE A 28 -5.91 -0.96 7.37
C ILE A 28 -5.67 0.57 7.36
N GLU A 29 -6.58 1.35 7.93
CA GLU A 29 -6.43 2.81 8.03
C GLU A 29 -5.25 3.23 8.92
N GLU A 30 -5.07 2.54 10.06
CA GLU A 30 -3.93 2.74 10.97
C GLU A 30 -2.61 2.34 10.28
N GLY A 31 -2.56 1.19 9.59
CA GLY A 31 -1.38 0.73 8.85
C GLY A 31 -0.98 1.65 7.69
N LEU A 32 -1.95 2.11 6.88
CA LEU A 32 -1.70 3.09 5.81
C LEU A 32 -1.24 4.44 6.37
N GLY A 33 -1.75 4.84 7.54
CA GLY A 33 -1.30 6.03 8.26
C GLY A 33 0.17 5.95 8.64
N ALA A 34 0.58 4.84 9.25
CA ALA A 34 1.97 4.60 9.66
C ALA A 34 2.93 4.60 8.46
N VAL A 35 2.61 3.87 7.39
CA VAL A 35 3.43 3.82 6.16
C VAL A 35 3.60 5.20 5.54
N ARG A 36 2.57 6.05 5.58
CA ARG A 36 2.64 7.40 5.01
C ARG A 36 3.50 8.36 5.85
N GLU A 37 3.38 8.29 7.17
CA GLU A 37 4.23 9.10 8.06
C GLU A 37 5.70 8.67 7.97
N GLU A 38 5.98 7.37 7.91
CA GLU A 38 7.34 6.88 7.64
C GLU A 38 7.85 7.33 6.26
N ALA A 39 7.01 7.31 5.22
CA ALA A 39 7.40 7.77 3.89
C ALA A 39 7.68 9.28 3.84
N LYS A 40 6.95 10.10 4.60
CA LYS A 40 7.23 11.54 4.74
C LYS A 40 8.52 11.79 5.52
N ALA A 41 8.70 11.10 6.64
CA ALA A 41 9.90 11.20 7.45
C ALA A 41 11.15 10.79 6.65
N GLN A 42 11.09 9.69 5.90
CA GLN A 42 12.16 9.27 5.01
C GLN A 42 12.43 10.29 3.90
N LYS A 43 11.41 10.94 3.34
CA LYS A 43 11.58 12.00 2.34
C LYS A 43 12.32 13.21 2.91
N GLU A 44 12.03 13.62 4.14
CA GLU A 44 12.69 14.73 4.83
C GLU A 44 14.13 14.39 5.20
N VAL A 45 14.37 13.20 5.75
CA VAL A 45 15.71 12.71 6.13
C VAL A 45 16.64 12.61 4.93
N VAL A 46 16.19 11.97 3.85
CA VAL A 46 16.98 11.86 2.61
C VAL A 46 17.28 13.25 2.03
N LYS A 47 16.33 14.19 2.12
CA LYS A 47 16.55 15.57 1.66
C LYS A 47 17.58 16.31 2.53
N ALA A 48 17.61 16.07 3.83
CA ALA A 48 18.53 16.68 4.77
C ALA A 48 19.96 16.11 4.64
N GLU A 49 20.10 14.77 4.63
CA GLU A 49 21.39 14.09 4.44
C GLU A 49 22.05 14.53 3.12
N LEU A 50 21.28 14.60 2.03
CA LEU A 50 21.79 15.04 0.74
C LEU A 50 22.18 16.52 0.73
N LYS A 51 21.45 17.40 1.43
CA LYS A 51 21.83 18.82 1.53
C LYS A 51 23.17 18.97 2.25
N GLU A 52 23.45 18.12 3.22
CA GLU A 52 24.73 18.08 3.93
C GLU A 52 25.86 17.54 3.05
N GLU A 53 25.61 16.46 2.32
CA GLU A 53 26.57 15.84 1.39
C GLU A 53 26.91 16.77 0.21
N LEU A 54 25.90 17.46 -0.35
CA LEU A 54 26.05 18.45 -1.43
C LEU A 54 26.73 19.76 -0.98
N THR A 55 26.64 20.13 0.31
CA THR A 55 27.34 21.32 0.81
C THR A 55 28.85 21.05 0.98
N LYS A 56 29.24 19.79 1.16
CA LYS A 56 30.64 19.35 1.19
C LYS A 56 31.28 19.25 -0.21
N GLU A 57 30.50 18.94 -1.24
CA GLU A 57 30.97 18.81 -2.63
C GLU A 57 30.59 20.02 -3.49
N LEU A 58 31.43 21.05 -3.50
CA LEU A 58 31.40 22.16 -4.46
C LEU A 58 31.46 21.66 -5.91
N VAL A 59 30.31 21.40 -6.55
CA VAL A 59 30.22 21.04 -7.97
C VAL A 59 29.24 21.98 -8.69
N THR A 60 29.67 22.46 -9.85
CA THR A 60 29.04 23.43 -10.75
C THR A 60 27.52 23.25 -10.92
N LYS A 61 26.77 24.36 -10.95
CA LYS A 61 25.28 24.39 -11.03
C LYS A 61 24.64 23.41 -12.03
N ALA A 62 25.30 23.10 -13.13
CA ALA A 62 24.81 22.16 -14.13
C ALA A 62 24.79 20.69 -13.63
N ASP A 63 25.80 20.29 -12.88
CA ASP A 63 25.87 18.96 -12.28
C ASP A 63 24.86 18.82 -11.14
N LEU A 64 24.59 19.92 -10.44
CA LEU A 64 23.56 20.01 -9.41
C LEU A 64 22.15 19.77 -9.99
N GLU A 65 21.79 20.44 -11.08
CA GLU A 65 20.50 20.25 -11.74
C GLU A 65 20.33 18.83 -12.27
N ALA A 66 21.40 18.25 -12.85
CA ALA A 66 21.38 16.88 -13.33
C ALA A 66 21.24 15.85 -12.20
N ALA A 67 21.90 16.08 -11.06
CA ALA A 67 21.78 15.25 -9.87
C ALA A 67 20.37 15.34 -9.27
N VAL A 68 19.82 16.55 -9.13
CA VAL A 68 18.45 16.78 -8.64
C VAL A 68 17.43 16.09 -9.53
N ALA A 69 17.50 16.25 -10.84
CA ALA A 69 16.57 15.59 -11.78
C ALA A 69 16.64 14.05 -11.70
N ARG A 70 17.85 13.48 -11.59
CA ARG A 70 18.02 12.03 -11.40
C ARG A 70 17.47 11.55 -10.07
N LEU A 71 17.57 12.37 -9.03
CA LEU A 71 17.05 12.07 -7.69
C LEU A 71 15.53 12.14 -7.65
N GLU A 72 14.93 13.18 -8.22
CA GLU A 72 13.47 13.30 -8.36
C GLU A 72 12.90 12.08 -9.09
N ALA A 73 13.53 11.67 -10.20
CA ALA A 73 13.12 10.47 -10.93
C ALA A 73 13.23 9.18 -10.08
N LYS A 74 14.29 9.03 -9.28
CA LYS A 74 14.47 7.86 -8.39
C LYS A 74 13.45 7.85 -7.25
N VAL A 75 13.17 9.01 -6.66
CA VAL A 75 12.18 9.17 -5.59
C VAL A 75 10.79 8.85 -6.13
N GLU A 76 10.42 9.42 -7.27
CA GLU A 76 9.13 9.17 -7.93
C GLU A 76 8.97 7.67 -8.26
N ALA A 77 10.01 7.05 -8.84
CA ALA A 77 10.00 5.62 -9.15
C ALA A 77 9.84 4.74 -7.90
N ARG A 78 10.42 5.13 -6.75
CA ARG A 78 10.23 4.42 -5.48
C ARG A 78 8.81 4.58 -4.97
N PHE A 79 8.24 5.78 -5.03
CA PHE A 79 6.84 6.01 -4.61
C PHE A 79 5.85 5.23 -5.47
N VAL A 80 6.01 5.23 -6.80
CA VAL A 80 5.17 4.42 -7.70
C VAL A 80 5.30 2.93 -7.39
N ARG A 81 6.52 2.44 -7.12
CA ARG A 81 6.75 1.04 -6.73
C ARG A 81 6.05 0.70 -5.41
N LEU A 82 6.14 1.57 -4.41
CA LEU A 82 5.44 1.42 -3.13
C LEU A 82 3.92 1.38 -3.31
N GLU A 83 3.37 2.23 -4.17
CA GLU A 83 1.93 2.23 -4.48
C GLU A 83 1.48 0.91 -5.12
N ILE A 84 2.27 0.36 -6.04
CA ILE A 84 2.00 -0.96 -6.65
C ILE A 84 2.02 -2.05 -5.58
N TRP A 85 3.04 -2.07 -4.71
CA TRP A 85 3.13 -3.07 -3.63
C TRP A 85 1.96 -2.98 -2.65
N LEU A 86 1.52 -1.76 -2.31
CA LEU A 86 0.33 -1.55 -1.47
C LEU A 86 -0.93 -2.08 -2.14
N LYS A 87 -1.13 -1.82 -3.45
CA LYS A 87 -2.27 -2.37 -4.21
C LYS A 87 -2.24 -3.89 -4.26
N VAL A 88 -1.08 -4.50 -4.48
CA VAL A 88 -0.90 -5.96 -4.46
C VAL A 88 -1.23 -6.52 -3.08
N LEU A 89 -0.71 -5.92 -2.01
CA LEU A 89 -0.97 -6.34 -0.63
C LEU A 89 -2.47 -6.22 -0.28
N ALA A 90 -3.12 -5.13 -0.67
CA ALA A 90 -4.56 -4.95 -0.51
C ALA A 90 -5.36 -6.02 -1.28
N GLY A 91 -4.93 -6.36 -2.50
CA GLY A 91 -5.52 -7.44 -3.29
C GLY A 91 -5.37 -8.82 -2.63
N ILE A 92 -4.20 -9.13 -2.07
CA ILE A 92 -3.95 -10.37 -1.32
C ILE A 92 -4.82 -10.41 -0.05
N MET A 93 -4.93 -9.29 0.66
CA MET A 93 -5.80 -9.18 1.84
C MET A 93 -7.26 -9.44 1.48
N LEU A 94 -7.79 -8.78 0.43
CA LEU A 94 -9.15 -9.01 -0.08
C LEU A 94 -9.36 -10.47 -0.51
N ALA A 95 -8.41 -11.06 -1.24
CA ALA A 95 -8.47 -12.46 -1.63
C ALA A 95 -8.49 -13.37 -0.39
N GLY A 96 -7.66 -13.10 0.60
CA GLY A 96 -7.67 -13.77 1.90
C GLY A 96 -9.03 -13.70 2.57
N PHE A 97 -9.59 -12.49 2.74
CA PHE A 97 -10.94 -12.32 3.31
C PHE A 97 -12.01 -13.11 2.55
N THR A 98 -11.96 -13.09 1.21
CA THR A 98 -12.89 -13.82 0.36
C THR A 98 -12.76 -15.34 0.57
N LEU A 99 -11.53 -15.86 0.65
CA LEU A 99 -11.27 -17.28 0.87
C LEU A 99 -11.69 -17.74 2.28
N PHE A 100 -11.58 -16.89 3.30
CA PHE A 100 -11.99 -17.18 4.68
C PHE A 100 -13.49 -16.93 4.95
N ASN A 101 -14.27 -16.54 3.93
CA ASN A 101 -15.72 -16.37 4.06
C ASN A 101 -16.44 -17.75 4.04
N PRO A 102 -17.26 -18.09 5.06
CA PRO A 102 -18.04 -19.35 5.09
C PRO A 102 -18.93 -19.57 3.86
N GLY A 103 -19.41 -18.50 3.24
CA GLY A 103 -20.18 -18.55 1.99
C GLY A 103 -19.34 -19.05 0.80
N PHE A 104 -18.09 -18.61 0.71
CA PHE A 104 -17.16 -19.05 -0.34
C PHE A 104 -16.84 -20.55 -0.22
N HIS A 105 -16.58 -21.03 1.01
CA HIS A 105 -16.36 -22.47 1.24
C HIS A 105 -17.55 -23.33 0.79
N LYS A 106 -18.79 -22.85 0.95
CA LYS A 106 -19.99 -23.55 0.46
C LYS A 106 -20.01 -23.63 -1.07
N VAL A 107 -19.70 -22.54 -1.76
CA VAL A 107 -19.66 -22.50 -3.24
C VAL A 107 -18.57 -23.42 -3.78
N VAL A 108 -17.36 -23.37 -3.20
CA VAL A 108 -16.25 -24.26 -3.58
C VAL A 108 -16.63 -25.73 -3.38
N LYS A 109 -17.30 -26.06 -2.27
CA LYS A 109 -17.76 -27.43 -1.99
C LYS A 109 -18.77 -27.93 -3.03
N ILE A 110 -19.70 -27.08 -3.45
CA ILE A 110 -20.66 -27.41 -4.53
C ILE A 110 -19.92 -27.69 -5.83
N ILE A 111 -18.99 -26.81 -6.23
CA ILE A 111 -18.24 -26.98 -7.48
C ILE A 111 -17.39 -28.26 -7.48
N ILE A 112 -16.68 -28.54 -6.39
CA ILE A 112 -15.88 -29.79 -6.26
C ILE A 112 -16.79 -31.02 -6.36
N THR A 113 -17.96 -30.99 -5.73
CA THR A 113 -18.90 -32.11 -5.75
C THR A 113 -19.52 -32.32 -7.13
N SER A 114 -19.78 -31.25 -7.88
CA SER A 114 -20.32 -31.31 -9.24
C SER A 114 -19.31 -31.75 -10.31
N ILE A 115 -18.00 -31.68 -10.02
CA ILE A 115 -16.92 -32.13 -10.93
C ILE A 115 -16.47 -33.55 -10.58
N GLY A 116 -16.64 -33.98 -9.33
CA GLY A 116 -16.29 -35.32 -8.85
C GLY A 116 -17.42 -36.38 -8.94
N ALA A 117 -18.60 -36.00 -9.45
CA ALA A 117 -19.74 -36.88 -9.73
C ALA A 117 -19.90 -37.06 -11.24
#